data_AF-A0A9P7MRC1-F1
#
_entry.id   AF-A0A9P7MRC1-F1
#
_cell.length_a   1.000
_cell.length_b   1.000
_cell.length_c   1.000
_cell.angle_alpha   90.00
_cell.angle_beta   90.00
_cell.angle_gamma   90.00
#
_symmetry.space_group_name_H-M   'P 1'
#
loop_
_entity.id
_entity.type
_entity.pdbx_description
1 polymer ?
#
loop_
_entity_poly.entity_id
_entity_poly.type
_entity_poly.pdbx_seq_one_letter_code
_entity_poly.pdbx_strand_id
1 'polypeptide(L)'
;MDSEDIGFENIDSSGQPTPTKKISKRKLAAQQKGDNFELVKLPSRKPTISQLPDDPVALFHRFCPEHLVERWVSWTNSRAAHRLSNATMRLAHKL
;
A
#
# COMPACT_ATOMS: atom_id res chain seq x y z
N MET A 1 21.91 -14.88 -22.57
CA MET A 1 21.91 -15.09 -21.12
C MET A 1 20.52 -15.54 -20.70
N ASP A 2 20.28 -16.81 -21.01
CA ASP A 2 19.68 -17.83 -20.15
C ASP A 2 18.24 -17.60 -19.68
N SER A 3 17.32 -17.80 -20.62
CA SER A 3 15.98 -18.27 -20.28
C SER A 3 16.10 -19.66 -19.66
N GLU A 4 16.10 -19.75 -18.34
CA GLU A 4 15.91 -21.04 -17.66
C GLU A 4 14.50 -21.56 -17.97
N ASP A 5 14.45 -22.48 -18.93
CA ASP A 5 13.29 -23.30 -19.29
C ASP A 5 13.07 -24.31 -18.18
N ILE A 6 12.16 -24.00 -17.25
CA ILE A 6 11.72 -24.98 -16.25
C ILE A 6 10.76 -25.94 -16.97
N GLY A 7 11.30 -27.08 -17.43
CA GLY A 7 10.52 -28.18 -17.96
C GLY A 7 9.73 -28.85 -16.84
N PHE A 8 8.40 -28.75 -16.90
CA PHE A 8 7.53 -29.60 -16.09
C PHE A 8 7.13 -30.81 -16.94
N GLU A 9 7.53 -32.00 -16.52
CA GLU A 9 7.04 -33.26 -17.07
C GLU A 9 5.57 -33.41 -16.68
N ASN A 10 4.67 -33.26 -17.65
CA ASN A 10 3.27 -33.63 -17.45
C ASN A 10 3.16 -35.15 -17.64
N ILE A 11 3.05 -35.86 -16.51
CA ILE A 11 2.74 -37.28 -16.47
C ILE A 11 1.22 -37.41 -16.52
N ASP A 12 0.71 -38.11 -17.54
CA ASP A 12 -0.71 -38.47 -17.58
C ASP A 12 -1.02 -39.60 -16.58
N SER A 13 -2.30 -39.87 -16.31
CA SER A 13 -2.71 -40.94 -15.38
C SER A 13 -2.33 -42.36 -15.84
N SER A 14 -1.62 -42.52 -16.96
CA SER A 14 -1.07 -43.79 -17.47
C SER A 14 0.46 -43.87 -17.44
N GLY A 15 1.16 -42.79 -17.04
CA GLY A 15 2.61 -42.78 -16.85
C GLY A 15 3.46 -42.50 -18.11
N GLN A 16 2.88 -42.05 -19.23
CA GLN A 16 3.64 -41.76 -20.45
C GLN A 16 3.99 -40.26 -20.57
N PRO A 17 5.24 -39.91 -20.96
CA PRO A 17 5.64 -38.52 -21.17
C PRO A 17 5.04 -37.99 -22.48
N THR A 18 4.13 -37.02 -22.38
CA THR A 18 3.56 -36.32 -23.54
C THR A 18 4.42 -35.11 -23.92
N PRO A 19 4.43 -34.66 -25.20
CA PRO A 19 5.29 -33.57 -25.64
C PRO A 19 5.02 -32.28 -24.85
N THR A 20 6.02 -31.83 -24.10
CA THR A 20 5.99 -30.65 -23.22
C THR A 20 5.68 -29.39 -24.03
N LYS A 21 4.45 -28.90 -23.96
CA LYS A 21 4.13 -27.56 -24.47
C LYS A 21 4.77 -26.54 -23.53
N LYS A 22 5.84 -25.88 -24.00
CA LYS A 22 6.50 -24.77 -23.27
C LYS A 22 5.52 -23.61 -23.12
N ILE A 23 4.93 -23.47 -21.95
CA ILE A 23 4.03 -22.35 -21.63
C ILE A 23 4.90 -21.22 -21.08
N SER A 24 4.92 -20.09 -21.80
CA SER A 24 5.61 -18.89 -21.36
C SER A 24 5.09 -18.42 -19.98
N LYS A 25 5.99 -17.94 -19.10
CA LYS A 25 5.65 -17.35 -17.79
C LYS A 25 4.52 -16.30 -17.87
N ARG A 26 4.44 -15.54 -18.97
CA ARG A 26 3.35 -14.57 -19.21
C ARG A 26 1.99 -15.23 -19.40
N LYS A 27 1.94 -16.40 -20.03
CA LYS A 27 0.73 -17.18 -20.26
C LYS A 27 0.26 -17.88 -18.97
N LEU A 28 1.19 -18.28 -18.11
CA LEU A 28 0.90 -18.78 -16.76
C LEU A 28 0.33 -17.66 -15.85
N ALA A 29 0.94 -16.47 -15.87
CA ALA A 29 0.42 -15.31 -15.13
C ALA A 29 -0.96 -14.85 -15.63
N ALA A 30 -1.23 -14.94 -16.93
CA ALA A 30 -2.56 -14.66 -17.49
C ALA A 30 -3.62 -15.71 -17.07
N GLN A 31 -3.21 -16.95 -16.78
CA GLN A 31 -4.06 -17.99 -16.18
C GLN A 31 -4.26 -17.82 -14.66
N GLN A 32 -3.42 -17.02 -14.00
CA GLN A 32 -3.62 -16.64 -12.59
C GLN A 32 -4.60 -15.46 -12.44
N LYS A 33 -5.37 -15.14 -13.49
CA LYS A 33 -6.55 -14.31 -13.34
C LYS A 33 -7.44 -15.01 -12.31
N GLY A 34 -7.66 -14.38 -11.17
CA GLY A 34 -8.53 -14.91 -10.14
C GLY A 34 -9.93 -15.00 -10.71
N ASP A 35 -10.33 -16.16 -11.23
CA ASP A 35 -11.65 -16.35 -11.83
C ASP A 35 -12.74 -16.53 -10.74
N ASN A 36 -12.34 -16.62 -9.47
CA ASN A 36 -13.20 -16.83 -8.31
C ASN A 36 -13.23 -15.61 -7.38
N PHE A 37 -13.51 -14.43 -7.91
CA PHE A 37 -13.87 -13.30 -7.05
C PHE A 37 -15.24 -13.57 -6.43
N GLU A 38 -15.26 -13.93 -5.16
CA GLU A 38 -16.50 -13.95 -4.40
C GLU A 38 -16.90 -12.53 -4.04
N LEU A 39 -18.16 -12.19 -4.29
CA LEU A 39 -18.71 -10.91 -3.84
C LEU A 39 -18.62 -10.85 -2.30
N VAL A 40 -17.89 -9.86 -1.79
CA VAL A 40 -17.89 -9.57 -0.36
C VAL A 40 -19.31 -9.14 0.02
N LYS A 41 -20.04 -10.01 0.72
CA LYS A 41 -21.37 -9.71 1.26
C LYS A 41 -21.21 -8.71 2.40
N LEU A 42 -21.28 -7.43 2.05
CA LEU A 42 -21.32 -6.37 3.05
C LEU A 42 -22.71 -6.37 3.72
N PRO A 43 -22.78 -6.25 5.05
CA PRO A 43 -24.06 -6.10 5.72
C PRO A 43 -24.75 -4.83 5.23
N SER A 44 -26.04 -4.94 4.91
CA SER A 44 -26.85 -3.77 4.57
C SER A 44 -26.90 -2.83 5.77
N ARG A 45 -26.37 -1.61 5.61
CA ARG A 45 -26.42 -0.55 6.60
C ARG A 45 -27.32 0.55 6.06
N LYS A 46 -28.29 0.99 6.86
CA LYS A 46 -29.07 2.17 6.52
C LYS A 46 -28.12 3.38 6.47
N PRO A 47 -28.16 4.22 5.43
CA PRO A 47 -27.37 5.44 5.40
C PRO A 47 -27.82 6.31 6.58
N THR A 48 -26.88 6.64 7.46
CA THR A 48 -27.14 7.61 8.53
C THR A 48 -26.84 8.98 7.97
N ILE A 49 -27.87 9.74 7.64
CA ILE A 49 -27.73 11.12 7.18
C ILE A 49 -27.65 12.00 8.43
N SER A 50 -26.44 12.43 8.79
CA SER A 50 -26.24 13.46 9.81
C SER A 50 -26.19 14.83 9.14
N GLN A 51 -26.86 15.82 9.71
CA GLN A 51 -26.66 17.20 9.27
C GLN A 51 -25.21 17.63 9.51
N LEU A 52 -24.68 18.40 8.57
CA LEU A 52 -23.36 19.00 8.71
C LEU A 52 -23.43 20.11 9.77
N PRO A 53 -22.36 20.36 10.53
CA PRO A 53 -22.29 21.55 11.37
C PRO A 53 -22.47 22.82 10.53
N ASP A 54 -23.22 23.79 11.05
CA ASP A 54 -23.41 25.10 10.41
C ASP A 54 -22.14 25.95 10.44
N ASP A 55 -21.23 25.65 11.37
CA ASP A 55 -19.92 26.27 11.48
C ASP A 55 -18.89 25.53 10.60
N PRO A 56 -18.26 26.21 9.63
CA PRO A 56 -17.24 25.61 8.77
C PRO A 56 -16.01 25.13 9.57
N VAL A 57 -15.69 25.75 10.71
CA VAL A 57 -14.56 25.33 11.55
C VAL A 57 -14.88 24.00 12.23
N ALA A 58 -16.08 23.86 12.80
CA ALA A 58 -16.56 22.59 13.36
C ALA A 58 -16.60 21.47 12.31
N LEU A 59 -16.94 21.77 11.05
CA LEU A 59 -16.85 20.79 9.97
C LEU A 59 -15.40 20.36 9.72
N PHE A 60 -14.47 21.31 9.66
CA PHE A 60 -13.05 21.03 9.48
C PHE A 60 -12.49 20.17 10.62
N HIS A 61 -12.85 20.46 11.88
CA HIS A 61 -12.42 19.68 13.04
C HIS A 61 -12.88 18.22 13.02
N ARG A 62 -13.94 17.86 12.29
CA ARG A 62 -14.32 16.45 12.09
C ARG A 62 -13.29 15.66 11.27
N PHE A 63 -12.55 16.33 10.37
CA PHE A 63 -11.54 15.71 9.52
C PHE A 63 -10.12 15.90 10.06
N CYS A 64 -9.87 17.05 10.69
CA CYS A 64 -8.59 17.40 11.29
C CYS A 64 -8.80 17.82 12.75
N PRO A 65 -8.80 16.87 13.69
CA PRO A 65 -8.96 17.19 15.11
C PRO A 65 -7.77 17.99 15.64
N GLU A 66 -8.00 18.82 16.65
CA GLU A 66 -6.96 19.67 17.27
C GLU A 66 -5.72 18.87 17.71
N HIS A 67 -5.92 17.71 18.34
CA HIS A 67 -4.81 16.84 18.79
C HIS A 67 -3.90 16.38 17.64
N LEU A 68 -4.41 16.27 16.41
CA LEU A 68 -3.61 15.91 15.24
C LEU A 68 -2.72 17.09 14.84
N VAL A 69 -3.28 18.31 14.87
CA VAL A 69 -2.54 19.55 14.62
C VAL A 69 -1.45 19.75 15.66
N GLU A 70 -1.76 19.55 16.95
CA GLU A 70 -0.78 19.63 18.04
C GLU A 70 0.40 18.67 17.85
N ARG A 71 0.11 17.42 17.48
CA ARG A 71 1.15 16.43 17.19
C ARG A 71 2.00 16.84 16.00
N TRP A 72 1.37 17.34 14.94
CA TRP A 72 2.07 17.80 13.74
C TRP A 72 3.00 18.98 14.04
N VAL A 73 2.51 19.98 14.80
CA VAL A 73 3.29 21.14 15.24
C VAL A 73 4.46 20.70 16.13
N SER A 74 4.21 19.82 17.10
CA SER A 74 5.26 19.32 18.00
C SER A 74 6.38 18.61 17.22
N TRP A 75 6.00 17.76 16.27
CA TRP A 75 6.96 17.03 15.43
C TRP A 75 7.75 17.97 14.52
N THR A 76 7.09 18.91 13.84
CA THR A 76 7.75 19.85 12.92
C THR A 76 8.72 20.76 13.66
N ASN A 77 8.32 21.30 14.82
CA ASN A 77 9.17 22.14 15.65
C ASN A 77 10.39 21.39 16.19
N SER A 78 10.21 20.16 16.66
CA SER A 78 11.33 19.30 17.10
C SER A 78 12.34 19.08 15.96
N ARG A 79 11.84 18.79 14.76
CA ARG A 79 12.69 18.60 13.58
C ARG A 79 13.42 19.88 13.17
N ALA A 80 12.77 21.03 13.26
CA ALA A 80 13.37 22.33 12.98
C ALA A 80 14.49 22.64 14.00
N ALA A 81 14.22 22.46 15.29
CA ALA A 81 15.19 22.65 16.36
C ALA A 81 16.44 21.78 16.16
N HIS A 82 16.27 20.50 15.84
CA HIS A 82 17.37 19.59 15.55
C HIS A 82 18.22 20.06 14.36
N ARG A 83 17.58 20.59 13.31
CA ARG A 83 18.31 21.13 12.14
C ARG A 83 19.11 22.38 12.47
N LEU A 84 18.55 23.28 13.26
CA LEU A 84 19.24 24.50 13.71
C LEU A 84 20.46 24.16 14.55
N SER A 85 20.30 23.27 15.54
CA SER A 85 21.42 22.79 16.38
C SER A 85 22.57 22.20 15.54
N ASN A 86 22.25 21.33 14.57
CA ASN A 86 23.25 20.74 13.69
C ASN A 86 23.95 21.77 12.78
N ALA A 87 23.25 22.81 12.34
CA ALA A 87 23.85 23.89 11.57
C ALA A 87 24.85 24.70 12.43
N THR A 88 24.46 25.03 13.67
CA THR A 88 25.33 25.74 14.62
C THR A 88 26.59 24.96 14.95
N MET A 89 26.46 23.65 15.20
CA MET A 89 27.62 22.77 15.47
C MET A 89 28.60 22.71 14.29
N ARG A 90 28.09 22.66 13.05
CA ARG A 90 28.94 22.66 11.85
C ARG A 90 29.69 23.97 11.64
N LEU A 91 29.10 25.09 12.01
CA LEU A 91 29.76 26.39 11.95
C LEU A 91 30.85 26.50 13.03
N ALA A 92 30.58 25.99 14.23
CA ALA A 92 31.56 25.99 15.33
C ALA A 92 32.80 25.12 15.05
N HIS A 93 32.67 24.03 14.28
CA HIS A 93 33.80 23.17 13.91
C HIS A 93 34.60 23.69 12.69
N LYS A 94 34.19 24.82 12.09
CA LYS A 94 34.87 25.45 10.95
C LYS A 94 35.69 26.69 11.33
N LEU A 95 35.63 27.12 12.58
CA LEU A 95 36.43 28.20 13.18
C LEU A 95 37.56 27.58 14.01
#